data_AF-A0A2V8MSY5-F1
#
_entry.id   AF-A0A2V8MSY5-F1
#
_cell.length_a   1.000
_cell.length_b   1.000
_cell.length_c   1.000
_cell.angle_alpha   90.00
_cell.angle_beta   90.00
_cell.angle_gamma   90.00
#
_symmetry.space_group_name_H-M   'P 1'
#
loop_
_entity.id
_entity.type
_entity.pdbx_description
1 polymer ?
#
loop_
_entity_poly.entity_id
_entity_poly.type
_entity_poly.pdbx_seq_one_letter_code
_entity_poly.pdbx_strand_id
1 'polypeptide(L)'
;LLGSLLCAAVPAQSRRSMAPADILRIPTVGDAQISPSGDWIVYTVTTVDAEPNASTLWLVRASERLGVIPLPGRPPEVRRTPDVLRNPARPLLPSGWNASTPRWSPDGKTIAFISTHEG
;
A
#
# COMPACT_ATOMS: atom_id res chain seq x y z
N LEU A 1 -30.46 -31.73 -32.27
CA LEU A 1 -30.57 -30.61 -31.31
C LEU A 1 -29.26 -29.81 -31.36
N LEU A 2 -29.17 -28.78 -32.22
CA LEU A 2 -28.05 -27.83 -32.17
C LEU A 2 -28.49 -26.63 -31.32
N GLY A 3 -27.87 -26.46 -30.15
CA GLY A 3 -28.07 -25.31 -29.29
C GLY A 3 -27.11 -24.19 -29.68
N SER A 4 -27.63 -23.07 -30.17
CA SER A 4 -26.87 -21.84 -30.37
C SER A 4 -26.68 -21.13 -29.02
N LEU A 5 -25.43 -20.91 -28.63
CA LEU A 5 -25.07 -19.97 -27.58
C LEU A 5 -25.06 -18.55 -28.16
N LEU A 6 -25.96 -17.70 -27.68
CA LEU A 6 -25.93 -16.26 -27.94
C LEU A 6 -24.91 -15.61 -27.00
N CYS A 7 -23.85 -15.02 -27.55
CA CYS A 7 -23.02 -14.06 -26.80
C CYS A 7 -23.76 -12.73 -26.74
N ALA A 8 -24.17 -12.31 -25.54
CA ALA A 8 -24.62 -10.93 -25.32
C ALA A 8 -23.39 -10.01 -25.19
N ALA A 9 -23.34 -8.94 -26.00
CA ALA A 9 -22.34 -7.90 -25.85
C ALA A 9 -22.68 -7.04 -24.63
N VAL A 10 -21.79 -7.02 -23.63
CA VAL A 10 -21.92 -6.12 -22.48
C VAL A 10 -21.45 -4.73 -22.93
N PRO A 11 -22.27 -3.66 -22.81
CA PRO A 11 -21.84 -2.32 -23.16
C PRO A 11 -20.68 -1.90 -22.27
N ALA A 12 -19.64 -1.31 -22.88
CA ALA A 12 -18.52 -0.76 -22.14
C ALA A 12 -18.99 0.42 -21.27
N GLN A 13 -18.65 0.41 -19.98
CA GLN A 13 -19.00 1.49 -19.07
C GLN A 13 -18.29 2.79 -19.49
N SER A 14 -19.07 3.83 -19.77
CA SER A 14 -18.54 5.15 -20.09
C SER A 14 -17.67 5.67 -18.94
N ARG A 15 -16.39 5.91 -19.21
CA ARG A 15 -15.47 6.45 -18.20
C ARG A 15 -15.86 7.89 -17.90
N ARG A 16 -16.27 8.15 -16.65
CA ARG A 16 -16.62 9.50 -16.18
C ARG A 16 -15.35 10.38 -16.13
N SER A 17 -15.43 11.60 -16.65
CA SER A 17 -14.38 12.61 -16.48
C SER A 17 -14.21 13.01 -15.00
N MET A 18 -12.99 13.35 -14.60
CA MET A 18 -12.71 13.84 -13.25
C MET A 18 -13.49 15.14 -12.98
N ALA A 19 -14.27 15.15 -11.90
CA ALA A 19 -14.96 16.32 -11.40
C ALA A 19 -14.10 17.03 -10.32
N PRO A 20 -14.28 18.33 -10.07
CA PRO A 20 -13.56 19.03 -9.01
C PRO A 20 -13.69 18.37 -7.63
N ALA A 21 -14.85 17.77 -7.32
CA ALA A 21 -15.09 17.06 -6.08
C ALA A 21 -14.24 15.78 -5.93
N ASP A 22 -13.74 15.20 -7.03
CA ASP A 22 -12.90 14.01 -6.97
C ASP A 22 -11.51 14.33 -6.39
N ILE A 23 -11.05 15.58 -6.54
CA ILE A 23 -9.79 16.07 -5.95
C ILE A 23 -9.83 15.98 -4.42
N LEU A 24 -11.00 16.25 -3.82
CA LEU A 24 -11.19 16.19 -2.37
C LEU A 24 -11.11 14.76 -1.82
N ARG A 25 -11.29 13.74 -2.67
CA ARG A 25 -11.25 12.33 -2.29
C ARG A 25 -9.88 11.69 -2.50
N ILE A 26 -8.88 12.45 -2.93
CA ILE A 26 -7.52 11.95 -3.11
C ILE A 26 -6.92 11.69 -1.72
N PRO A 27 -6.53 10.44 -1.39
CA PRO A 27 -5.85 10.16 -0.13
C PRO A 27 -4.54 10.92 -0.06
N THR A 28 -4.25 11.50 1.11
CA THR A 28 -2.95 12.14 1.35
C THR A 28 -2.05 11.20 2.15
N VAL A 29 -0.75 11.27 1.88
CA VAL A 29 0.27 10.42 2.52
C VAL A 29 1.22 11.30 3.33
N GLY A 30 1.57 10.88 4.54
CA GLY A 30 2.43 11.65 5.44
C GLY A 30 3.25 10.81 6.42
N ASP A 31 4.08 11.50 7.20
CA ASP A 31 4.92 10.97 8.30
C ASP A 31 5.55 9.59 8.04
N ALA A 32 6.20 9.46 6.88
CA ALA A 32 6.88 8.22 6.51
C ALA A 32 8.12 7.99 7.39
N GLN A 33 8.24 6.78 7.94
CA GLN A 33 9.36 6.34 8.77
C GLN A 33 9.93 5.02 8.24
N ILE A 34 11.22 5.02 7.94
CA ILE A 34 11.98 3.83 7.52
C ILE A 34 12.35 3.03 8.78
N SER A 35 12.21 1.70 8.73
CA SER A 35 12.63 0.82 9.82
C SER A 35 14.16 0.87 10.02
N PRO A 36 14.68 0.61 11.22
CA PRO A 36 16.12 0.57 11.47
C PRO A 36 16.90 -0.38 10.54
N SER A 37 16.27 -1.49 10.11
CA SER A 37 16.87 -2.43 9.15
C SER A 37 16.85 -1.95 7.68
N GLY A 38 16.06 -0.90 7.38
CA GLY A 38 15.85 -0.39 6.03
C GLY A 38 14.90 -1.21 5.16
N ASP A 39 14.29 -2.28 5.69
CA ASP A 39 13.43 -3.17 4.91
C ASP A 39 12.00 -2.66 4.76
N TRP A 40 11.52 -1.83 5.69
CA TRP A 40 10.12 -1.41 5.77
C TRP A 40 9.97 0.11 5.90
N ILE A 41 8.86 0.63 5.37
CA ILE A 41 8.39 2.00 5.58
C ILE A 41 6.99 1.91 6.16
N VAL A 42 6.79 2.52 7.34
CA VAL A 42 5.46 2.83 7.87
C VAL A 42 5.13 4.27 7.56
N TYR A 43 3.89 4.57 7.22
CA TYR A 43 3.44 5.93 6.89
C TYR A 43 1.95 6.09 7.18
N THR A 44 1.47 7.33 7.22
CA THR A 44 0.05 7.62 7.39
C THR A 44 -0.64 7.79 6.04
N VAL A 45 -1.88 7.32 5.93
CA VAL A 45 -2.80 7.62 4.83
C VAL A 45 -4.04 8.25 5.41
N THR A 46 -4.37 9.44 4.93
CA THR A 46 -5.56 10.18 5.36
C THR A 46 -6.57 10.26 4.22
N THR A 47 -7.79 9.78 4.47
CA THR A 47 -8.93 9.91 3.55
C THR A 47 -9.98 10.85 4.13
N VAL A 48 -10.72 11.51 3.22
CA VAL A 48 -11.78 12.48 3.54
C VAL A 48 -13.16 11.79 3.47
N ASP A 49 -13.22 10.50 3.80
CA ASP A 49 -14.42 9.68 3.61
C ASP A 49 -15.48 9.88 4.70
N ALA A 50 -15.17 10.62 5.77
CA ALA A 50 -16.08 11.00 6.85
C ALA A 50 -15.63 12.33 7.49
N GLU A 51 -16.57 13.11 8.03
CA GLU A 51 -16.27 14.15 9.01
C GLU A 51 -16.26 13.53 10.42
N PRO A 52 -15.12 13.41 11.12
CA PRO A 52 -13.77 13.92 10.81
C PRO A 52 -12.92 12.97 9.94
N ASN A 53 -11.90 13.53 9.26
CA ASN A 53 -10.93 12.81 8.42
C ASN A 53 -10.43 11.50 9.07
N ALA A 54 -10.38 10.43 8.29
CA ALA A 54 -9.85 9.14 8.72
C ALA A 54 -8.36 9.03 8.35
N SER A 55 -7.47 8.99 9.36
CA SER A 55 -6.04 8.73 9.18
C SER A 55 -5.69 7.34 9.69
N THR A 56 -4.98 6.53 8.93
CA THR A 56 -4.51 5.22 9.42
C THR A 56 -3.10 4.89 8.95
N LEU A 57 -2.51 3.86 9.55
CA LEU A 57 -1.14 3.45 9.26
C LEU A 57 -1.10 2.44 8.13
N TRP A 58 -0.15 2.63 7.22
CA TRP A 58 0.16 1.70 6.14
C TRP A 58 1.62 1.27 6.23
N LEU A 59 1.89 0.06 5.74
CA LEU A 59 3.21 -0.53 5.69
C LEU A 59 3.52 -0.97 4.27
N VAL A 60 4.70 -0.59 3.80
CA VAL A 60 5.27 -1.04 2.52
C VAL A 60 6.70 -1.48 2.76
N ARG A 61 7.18 -2.49 2.03
CA ARG A 61 8.60 -2.88 2.09
C ARG A 61 9.41 -2.01 1.12
N ALA A 62 10.47 -1.41 1.66
CA ALA A 62 11.33 -0.43 1.00
C ALA A 62 12.37 -1.10 0.10
N SER A 63 12.87 -2.25 0.57
CA SER A 63 13.98 -2.96 -0.04
C SER A 63 13.53 -4.33 -0.51
N GLU A 64 13.60 -4.53 -1.82
CA GLU A 64 13.90 -5.85 -2.33
C GLU A 64 15.33 -6.17 -1.95
N ARG A 65 15.53 -6.74 -0.77
CA ARG A 65 16.75 -7.50 -0.53
C ARG A 65 16.72 -8.66 -1.50
N LEU A 66 17.16 -8.40 -2.73
CA LEU A 66 17.42 -9.42 -3.73
C LEU A 66 18.38 -10.37 -3.05
N GLY A 67 17.91 -11.57 -2.73
CA GLY A 67 18.74 -12.64 -2.21
C GLY A 67 19.68 -13.10 -3.32
N VAL A 68 20.60 -12.24 -3.75
CA VAL A 68 21.72 -12.64 -4.60
C VAL A 68 22.69 -13.33 -3.65
N ILE A 69 22.54 -14.65 -3.50
CA ILE A 69 23.66 -15.47 -3.04
C ILE A 69 24.65 -15.46 -4.21
N PRO A 70 25.85 -14.84 -4.08
CA PRO A 70 26.82 -14.88 -5.16
C PRO A 70 27.27 -16.34 -5.31
N LEU A 71 26.90 -16.98 -6.40
CA LEU A 71 27.46 -18.28 -6.76
C LEU A 71 28.87 -18.05 -7.32
N PRO A 72 29.90 -18.79 -6.86
CA PRO A 72 31.23 -18.70 -7.43
C PRO A 72 31.18 -18.94 -8.95
N GLY A 73 31.71 -18.01 -9.74
CA GLY A 73 31.77 -18.13 -11.20
C GLY A 73 30.51 -17.71 -11.98
N ARG A 74 29.44 -17.27 -11.31
CA ARG A 74 28.27 -16.69 -11.98
C ARG A 74 28.18 -15.20 -11.66
N PRO A 75 28.16 -14.29 -12.65
CA PRO A 75 27.88 -12.89 -12.38
C PRO A 75 26.48 -12.76 -11.74
N PRO A 76 26.29 -11.82 -10.81
CA PRO A 76 25.01 -11.62 -10.14
C PRO A 76 23.93 -11.33 -11.20
N GLU A 77 23.08 -12.32 -11.45
CA GLU A 77 21.96 -12.17 -12.37
C GLU A 77 20.86 -11.41 -11.63
N VAL A 78 20.92 -10.08 -11.70
CA VAL A 78 19.87 -9.20 -11.17
C VAL A 78 18.65 -9.36 -12.07
N ARG A 79 17.81 -10.34 -11.76
CA ARG A 79 16.53 -10.54 -12.44
C ARG A 79 15.58 -9.43 -12.02
N ARG A 80 15.63 -8.28 -12.71
CA ARG A 80 14.64 -7.21 -12.59
C ARG A 80 13.34 -7.65 -13.27
N THR A 81 12.63 -8.60 -12.67
CA THR A 81 11.27 -8.91 -13.08
C THR A 81 10.38 -7.75 -12.62
N PRO A 82 9.61 -7.09 -13.52
CA PRO A 82 8.73 -5.97 -13.14
C PRO A 82 7.74 -6.31 -12.01
N ASP A 83 7.39 -7.59 -11.87
CA ASP A 83 6.48 -8.08 -10.82
C ASP A 83 7.08 -8.01 -9.41
N VAL A 84 8.42 -7.97 -9.27
CA VAL A 84 9.05 -7.88 -7.95
C VAL A 84 8.86 -6.48 -7.35
N LEU A 85 8.84 -5.45 -8.19
CA LEU A 85 8.63 -4.05 -7.80
C LEU A 85 7.21 -3.76 -7.30
N ARG A 86 6.25 -4.66 -7.56
CA ARG A 86 4.89 -4.54 -7.04
C ARG A 86 4.84 -5.11 -5.63
N ASN A 87 5.40 -4.37 -4.69
CA ASN A 87 5.12 -4.62 -3.29
C ASN A 87 3.90 -3.79 -2.88
N PRO A 88 2.70 -4.38 -2.81
CA PRO A 88 1.51 -3.62 -2.48
C PRO A 88 1.66 -3.15 -1.03
N ALA A 89 1.62 -1.83 -0.84
CA ALA A 89 1.42 -1.28 0.47
C ALA A 89 0.11 -1.83 1.07
N ARG A 90 0.10 -2.09 2.37
CA ARG A 90 -1.06 -2.65 3.07
C ARG A 90 -1.40 -1.83 4.31
N PRO A 91 -2.69 -1.74 4.68
CA PRO A 91 -3.08 -1.24 5.99
C PRO A 91 -2.39 -2.06 7.09
N LEU A 92 -1.89 -1.37 8.11
CA LEU A 92 -1.26 -1.99 9.27
C LEU A 92 -2.28 -2.28 10.39
N LEU A 93 -3.39 -1.54 10.42
CA LEU A 93 -4.41 -1.59 11.47
C LEU A 93 -5.76 -2.06 10.91
N PRO A 94 -6.68 -2.54 11.77
CA PRO A 94 -8.04 -2.88 11.35
C PRO A 94 -8.77 -1.69 10.70
N SER A 95 -9.74 -1.98 9.84
CA SER A 95 -10.57 -0.95 9.20
C SER A 95 -11.30 -0.10 10.24
N GLY A 96 -11.31 1.22 10.05
CA GLY A 96 -11.96 2.17 10.96
C GLY A 96 -11.07 2.66 12.12
N TRP A 97 -9.87 2.11 12.29
CA TRP A 97 -8.93 2.59 13.30
C TRP A 97 -8.24 3.87 12.82
N ASN A 98 -8.40 4.93 13.63
CA ASN A 98 -7.71 6.19 13.39
C ASN A 98 -6.41 6.26 14.18
N ALA A 99 -5.29 6.39 13.47
CA ALA A 99 -3.96 6.39 14.03
C ALA A 99 -3.02 7.36 13.29
N SER A 100 -2.04 7.87 14.02
CA SER A 100 -1.08 8.86 13.54
C SER A 100 0.27 8.73 14.23
N THR A 101 1.25 9.49 13.73
CA THR A 101 2.56 9.66 14.35
C THR A 101 3.31 8.34 14.58
N PRO A 102 3.46 7.46 13.57
CA PRO A 102 4.14 6.18 13.76
C PRO A 102 5.63 6.39 14.08
N ARG A 103 6.19 5.58 14.99
CA ARG A 103 7.62 5.54 15.33
C ARG A 103 8.08 4.10 15.50
N TRP A 104 9.14 3.72 14.81
CA TRP A 104 9.77 2.42 14.99
C TRP A 104 10.49 2.34 16.34
N SER A 105 10.43 1.17 16.97
CA SER A 105 11.35 0.82 18.05
C SER A 105 12.79 0.77 17.51
N PRO A 106 13.82 1.01 18.36
CA PRO A 106 15.22 0.92 17.94
C PRO A 106 15.62 -0.46 17.38
N ASP A 107 14.96 -1.53 17.83
CA ASP A 107 15.17 -2.89 17.32
C ASP A 107 14.34 -3.22 16.06
N GLY A 108 13.50 -2.29 15.60
CA GLY A 108 12.67 -2.42 14.40
C GLY A 108 11.55 -3.45 14.48
N LYS A 109 11.24 -3.99 15.67
CA LYS A 109 10.23 -5.03 15.84
C LYS A 109 8.82 -4.50 16.09
N THR A 110 8.69 -3.29 16.60
CA THR A 110 7.41 -2.69 16.95
C THR A 110 7.29 -1.26 16.46
N ILE A 111 6.05 -0.79 16.36
CA ILE A 111 5.70 0.58 15.97
C ILE A 111 4.82 1.16 17.06
N ALA A 112 5.25 2.28 17.66
CA ALA A 112 4.43 3.10 18.52
C ALA A 112 3.65 4.14 17.69
N PHE A 113 2.42 4.46 18.08
CA PHE A 113 1.57 5.42 17.38
C PHE A 113 0.53 6.02 18.33
N ILE A 114 -0.06 7.14 17.95
CA ILE A 114 -1.19 7.76 18.64
C ILE A 114 -2.48 7.28 17.98
N SER A 115 -3.43 6.76 18.77
CA SER A 115 -4.73 6.29 18.30
C SER A 115 -5.85 7.09 18.96
N THR A 116 -6.90 7.39 18.21
CA THR A 116 -8.17 7.90 18.77
C THR A 116 -9.27 6.84 18.77
N HIS A 117 -8.93 5.58 18.44
CA HIS A 117 -9.86 4.46 18.56
C HIS A 117 -10.08 4.14 20.04
N GLU A 118 -11.33 4.16 20.49
CA GLU A 118 -11.70 3.57 21.77
C GLU A 118 -11.74 2.05 21.63
N GLY A 119 -11.11 1.35 22.58
CA GLY A 119 -10.94 -0.10 22.55
C GLY A 119 -12.22 -0.91 22.73
#